data_AF-A0AAA9ZBE3-F1
#
_entry.id   AF-A0AAA9ZBE3-F1
#
_cell.length_a   1.000
_cell.length_b   1.000
_cell.length_c   1.000
_cell.angle_alpha   90.00
_cell.angle_beta   90.00
_cell.angle_gamma   90.00
#
_symmetry.space_group_name_H-M   'P 1'
#
loop_
_entity.id
_entity.type
_entity.pdbx_description
1 polymer ?
#
loop_
_entity_poly.entity_id
_entity_poly.type
_entity_poly.pdbx_seq_one_letter_code
_entity_poly.pdbx_strand_id
1 'polypeptide(L)'
;MAVDIAQAERRILHEFGPKACIEEEPCRLHAVRSTRTAAAPGDYQPDWNDILKNYKVRASGMKQWYLLSVFIGDYIRDVQFCKQLAKRLACDRNQKEFVRD
;
A
#
# COMPACT_ATOMS: atom_id res chain seq x y z
N MET A 1 -10.25 7.11 13.29
CA MET A 1 -10.50 5.72 12.86
C MET A 1 -9.18 5.17 12.36
N ALA A 2 -8.67 4.08 12.97
CA ALA A 2 -7.38 3.51 12.60
C ALA A 2 -7.57 2.50 11.46
N VAL A 3 -6.86 2.68 10.36
CA VAL A 3 -6.82 1.70 9.27
C VAL A 3 -6.01 0.50 9.75
N ASP A 4 -6.61 -0.70 9.72
CA ASP A 4 -5.95 -1.91 10.24
C ASP A 4 -4.87 -2.41 9.25
N ILE A 5 -3.64 -2.46 9.74
CA ILE A 5 -2.46 -2.80 8.93
C ILE A 5 -2.44 -4.28 8.57
N ALA A 6 -2.90 -5.14 9.46
CA ALA A 6 -2.97 -6.56 9.20
C ALA A 6 -4.04 -6.87 8.14
N GLN A 7 -5.13 -6.11 8.14
CA GLN A 7 -6.14 -6.22 7.09
C GLN A 7 -5.58 -5.78 5.73
N ALA A 8 -4.88 -4.64 5.68
CA ALA A 8 -4.28 -4.11 4.47
C ALA A 8 -3.26 -5.09 3.85
N GLU A 9 -2.36 -5.61 4.68
CA GLU A 9 -1.37 -6.61 4.30
C GLU A 9 -2.02 -7.82 3.61
N ARG A 10 -3.02 -8.43 4.27
CA ARG A 10 -3.74 -9.59 3.73
C ARG A 10 -4.43 -9.28 2.41
N ARG A 11 -5.04 -8.09 2.28
CA ARG A 11 -5.73 -7.65 1.05
C ARG A 11 -4.75 -7.45 -0.11
N ILE A 12 -3.62 -6.81 0.15
CA ILE A 12 -2.57 -6.57 -0.84
C ILE A 12 -2.01 -7.90 -1.36
N LEU A 13 -1.69 -8.83 -0.45
CA LEU A 13 -1.19 -10.15 -0.82
C LEU A 13 -2.25 -11.01 -1.54
N HIS A 14 -3.52 -10.86 -1.17
CA HIS A 14 -4.62 -11.55 -1.85
C HIS A 14 -4.81 -11.06 -3.29
N GLU A 15 -4.78 -9.74 -3.51
CA GLU A 15 -5.03 -9.15 -4.84
C GLU A 15 -3.81 -9.23 -5.76
N PHE A 16 -2.61 -8.95 -5.26
CA PHE A 16 -1.39 -8.88 -6.08
C PHE A 16 -0.45 -10.08 -5.93
N GLY A 17 -0.78 -11.01 -5.02
CA GLY A 17 -0.01 -12.21 -4.77
C GLY A 17 1.13 -12.04 -3.77
N PRO A 18 1.84 -13.14 -3.45
CA PRO A 18 2.86 -13.19 -2.40
C PRO A 18 4.13 -12.39 -2.71
N LYS A 19 4.28 -11.89 -3.94
CA LYS A 19 5.41 -11.05 -4.35
C LYS A 19 5.16 -9.56 -4.12
N ALA A 20 3.97 -9.20 -3.65
CA ALA A 20 3.60 -7.82 -3.43
C ALA A 20 4.37 -7.23 -2.24
N CYS A 21 4.89 -6.04 -2.46
CA CYS A 21 5.67 -5.33 -1.46
C CYS A 21 5.40 -3.81 -1.57
N ILE A 22 5.67 -3.11 -0.47
CA ILE A 22 5.44 -1.69 -0.26
C ILE A 22 6.74 -1.02 0.17
N GLU A 23 7.10 0.02 -0.55
CA GLU A 23 8.22 0.90 -0.28
C GLU A 23 7.78 2.03 0.65
N GLU A 24 8.44 2.15 1.82
CA GLU A 24 8.11 3.16 2.84
C GLU A 24 8.20 4.58 2.28
N GLU A 25 9.29 4.88 1.56
CA GLU A 25 9.61 6.23 1.10
C GLU A 25 8.55 6.84 0.15
N PRO A 26 8.16 6.17 -0.96
CA PRO A 26 7.09 6.67 -1.82
C PRO A 26 5.72 6.69 -1.14
N CYS A 27 5.40 5.69 -0.30
CA CYS A 27 4.14 5.69 0.45
C CYS A 27 4.08 6.91 1.37
N ARG A 28 5.13 7.14 2.17
CA ARG A 28 5.21 8.26 3.11
C ARG A 28 5.16 9.62 2.39
N LEU A 29 5.91 9.77 1.30
CA LEU A 29 5.97 11.03 0.56
C LEU A 29 4.60 11.43 0.02
N HIS A 30 3.85 10.46 -0.51
CA HIS A 30 2.52 10.69 -1.06
C HIS A 30 1.42 10.76 0.00
N ALA A 31 1.60 10.10 1.15
CA ALA A 31 0.72 10.27 2.31
C ALA A 31 0.73 11.70 2.86
N VAL A 32 1.89 12.36 2.83
CA VAL A 32 2.03 13.77 3.25
C VAL A 32 1.56 14.75 2.16
N ARG A 33 1.82 14.42 0.89
CA ARG A 33 1.60 15.34 -0.25
C ARG A 33 0.21 15.28 -0.87
N SER A 34 -0.66 14.34 -0.50
CA SER A 34 -1.96 14.20 -1.16
C SER A 34 -2.89 15.38 -0.84
N THR A 35 -2.84 16.39 -1.70
CA THR A 35 -3.72 17.57 -1.77
C THR A 35 -5.00 17.28 -2.55
N ARG A 36 -5.28 16.03 -2.93
CA ARG A 36 -6.54 15.66 -3.57
C ARG A 36 -7.68 16.06 -2.65
N THR A 37 -8.39 17.10 -3.06
CA THR A 37 -9.63 17.66 -2.53
C THR A 37 -10.49 16.58 -1.89
N ALA A 38 -10.32 16.35 -0.59
CA ALA A 38 -11.13 15.38 0.13
C ALA A 38 -12.44 16.07 0.48
N ALA A 39 -13.53 15.44 0.08
CA ALA A 39 -14.77 15.52 0.84
C ALA A 39 -14.46 15.36 2.34
N ALA A 40 -15.20 16.10 3.17
CA ALA A 40 -14.94 16.37 4.57
C ALA A 40 -14.39 15.18 5.41
N PRO A 41 -13.53 15.45 6.40
CA PRO A 41 -12.98 14.43 7.30
C PRO A 41 -14.12 13.87 8.17
N GLY A 42 -14.49 12.60 7.98
CA GLY A 42 -15.51 11.99 8.83
C GLY A 42 -15.82 10.52 8.54
N ASP A 43 -16.02 10.16 7.27
CA ASP A 43 -16.76 8.91 6.97
C ASP A 43 -16.12 8.00 5.92
N TYR A 44 -14.89 8.27 5.48
CA TYR A 44 -14.27 7.46 4.44
C TYR A 44 -13.41 6.34 5.02
N GLN A 45 -14.04 5.18 5.22
CA GLN A 45 -13.31 3.94 5.47
C GLN A 45 -12.77 3.43 4.13
N PRO A 46 -11.45 3.26 3.98
CA PRO A 46 -10.87 2.85 2.71
C PRO A 46 -11.33 1.42 2.36
N ASP A 47 -12.14 1.27 1.30
CA ASP A 47 -12.53 -0.05 0.81
C ASP A 47 -11.37 -0.63 -0.01
N TRP A 48 -10.59 -1.50 0.61
CA TRP A 48 -9.44 -2.15 -0.01
C TRP A 48 -9.78 -2.88 -1.31
N ASN A 49 -10.98 -3.44 -1.46
CA ASN A 49 -11.31 -4.10 -2.72
C ASN A 49 -11.51 -3.08 -3.83
N ASP A 50 -12.16 -1.95 -3.55
CA ASP A 50 -12.35 -0.89 -4.55
C ASP A 50 -11.02 -0.19 -4.90
N ILE A 51 -10.20 0.10 -3.88
CA ILE A 51 -8.84 0.66 -4.01
C ILE A 51 -8.01 -0.21 -4.94
N LEU A 52 -7.89 -1.50 -4.64
CA LEU A 52 -7.00 -2.40 -5.36
C LEU A 52 -7.58 -2.79 -6.74
N LYS A 53 -8.91 -2.90 -6.90
CA LYS A 53 -9.54 -3.12 -8.21
C LYS A 53 -9.34 -1.95 -9.18
N ASN A 54 -9.36 -0.71 -8.67
CA ASN A 54 -9.10 0.47 -9.49
C ASN A 54 -7.61 0.62 -9.85
N TYR A 55 -6.72 -0.05 -9.14
CA TYR A 55 -5.29 -0.08 -9.42
C TYR A 55 -4.97 -1.01 -10.62
N LYS A 56 -5.20 -0.51 -11.84
CA LYS A 56 -4.80 -1.18 -13.09
C LYS A 56 -3.43 -0.69 -13.56
N VAL A 57 -2.36 -1.19 -12.96
CA VAL A 57 -1.01 -0.90 -13.44
C VAL A 57 -0.59 -1.88 -14.53
N ARG A 58 -0.26 -1.34 -15.71
CA ARG A 58 0.34 -2.07 -16.84
C ARG A 58 1.86 -2.29 -16.68
N ALA A 59 2.45 -1.83 -15.58
CA ALA A 59 3.87 -1.97 -15.30
C ALA A 59 4.16 -3.35 -14.70
N SER A 60 5.24 -4.00 -15.14
CA SER A 60 5.70 -5.29 -14.62
C SER A 60 6.95 -5.12 -13.75
N GLY A 61 7.15 -6.06 -12.82
CA GLY A 61 8.34 -6.11 -11.96
C GLY A 61 8.34 -5.06 -10.85
N MET A 62 9.52 -4.59 -10.42
CA MET A 62 9.67 -3.69 -9.26
C MET A 62 8.90 -2.36 -9.38
N LYS A 63 8.68 -1.87 -10.60
CA LYS A 63 7.94 -0.62 -10.83
C LYS A 63 6.48 -0.71 -10.38
N GLN A 64 5.87 -1.89 -10.45
CA GLN A 64 4.48 -2.07 -10.02
C GLN A 64 4.32 -1.91 -8.50
N TRP A 65 5.34 -2.29 -7.73
CA TRP A 65 5.35 -2.19 -6.27
C TRP A 65 5.60 -0.76 -5.81
N TYR A 66 6.50 -0.05 -6.51
CA TYR A 66 6.70 1.37 -6.29
C TYR A 66 5.39 2.16 -6.51
N LEU A 67 4.71 1.92 -7.64
CA LEU A 67 3.44 2.58 -7.95
C LEU A 67 2.33 2.21 -6.95
N LEU A 68 2.33 0.97 -6.45
CA LEU A 68 1.37 0.53 -5.45
C LEU A 68 1.58 1.28 -4.13
N SER A 69 2.85 1.47 -3.75
CA SER A 69 3.24 2.23 -2.57
C SER A 69 2.81 3.69 -2.67
N VAL A 70 3.03 4.32 -3.83
CA VAL A 70 2.53 5.68 -4.12
C VAL A 70 1.01 5.76 -3.99
N PHE A 71 0.31 4.78 -4.57
CA PHE A 71 -1.15 4.74 -4.59
C PHE A 71 -1.74 4.57 -3.17
N ILE A 72 -1.17 3.69 -2.36
CA ILE A 72 -1.56 3.53 -0.94
C ILE A 72 -1.29 4.81 -0.17
N GLY A 73 -0.15 5.47 -0.39
CA GLY A 73 0.16 6.75 0.22
C GLY A 73 -0.90 7.82 -0.08
N ASP A 74 -1.25 7.98 -1.36
CA ASP A 74 -2.26 8.95 -1.82
C ASP A 74 -3.66 8.70 -1.23
N TYR A 75 -4.01 7.42 -1.05
CA TYR A 75 -5.34 7.00 -0.61
C TYR A 75 -5.48 6.96 0.92
N ILE A 76 -4.53 6.37 1.64
CA ILE A 76 -4.59 6.21 3.10
C ILE A 76 -4.22 7.50 3.83
N ARG A 77 -3.28 8.28 3.29
CA ARG A 77 -2.84 9.58 3.86
C ARG A 77 -2.38 9.52 5.32
N ASP A 78 -1.85 8.36 5.74
CA ASP A 78 -1.28 8.16 7.07
C ASP A 78 0.17 7.68 6.94
N VAL A 79 1.08 8.54 7.42
CA VAL A 79 2.52 8.28 7.44
C VAL A 79 2.89 7.12 8.37
N GLN A 80 2.25 7.02 9.53
CA GLN A 80 2.50 5.93 10.48
C GLN A 80 2.01 4.61 9.91
N PHE A 81 0.86 4.64 9.23
CA PHE A 81 0.35 3.48 8.50
C PHE A 81 1.33 3.03 7.42
N CYS A 82 1.80 3.92 6.55
CA CYS A 82 2.79 3.60 5.51
C CYS A 82 4.06 2.97 6.10
N LYS A 83 4.57 3.52 7.21
CA LYS A 83 5.77 3.01 7.88
C LYS A 83 5.56 1.60 8.45
N GLN A 84 4.42 1.36 9.09
CA GLN A 84 4.14 0.05 9.66
C GLN A 84 3.77 -0.99 8.58
N LEU A 85 3.09 -0.59 7.50
CA LEU A 85 2.77 -1.46 6.37
C LEU A 85 4.04 -1.87 5.62
N ALA A 86 4.92 -0.92 5.31
CA ALA A 86 6.19 -1.21 4.64
C ALA A 86 7.12 -2.10 5.48
N LYS A 87 7.03 -2.06 6.83
CA LYS A 87 7.73 -3.03 7.68
C LYS A 87 7.24 -4.47 7.51
N ARG A 88 5.96 -4.67 7.21
CA ARG A 88 5.38 -6.01 7.00
C ARG A 88 5.54 -6.48 5.56
N LEU A 89 5.39 -5.55 4.62
CA LEU A 89 5.49 -5.78 3.18
C LEU A 89 6.77 -5.15 2.62
N ALA A 90 7.93 -5.35 3.26
CA ALA A 90 9.15 -4.70 2.80
C ALA A 90 9.52 -5.22 1.39
N CYS A 91 9.78 -4.30 0.45
CA CYS A 91 10.38 -4.67 -0.82
C CYS A 91 11.86 -4.97 -0.60
N ASP A 92 12.17 -6.20 -0.18
CA ASP A 92 13.54 -6.64 -0.17
C ASP A 92 14.01 -6.80 -1.63
N ARG A 93 15.00 -6.01 -2.05
CA ARG A 93 15.66 -6.21 -3.36
C ARG A 93 16.32 -7.60 -3.46
N ASN A 94 16.53 -8.27 -2.32
CA ASN A 94 16.76 -9.70 -2.20
C ASN A 94 15.50 -10.36 -1.64
N GLN A 95 14.55 -10.70 -2.52
CA GLN A 95 13.45 -11.58 -2.15
C GLN A 95 14.02 -12.96 -1.75
N LYS A 96 14.47 -13.12 -0.51
CA LYS A 96 14.53 -14.44 0.12
C LYS A 96 13.07 -14.82 0.30
N GLU A 97 12.59 -15.58 -0.67
CA GLU A 97 11.60 -16.63 -0.49
C GLU A 97 11.30 -16.85 0.99
N PHE A 98 10.14 -16.37 1.41
CA PHE A 98 9.54 -16.80 2.66
C PHE A 98 9.04 -18.25 2.43
N VAL A 99 9.99 -19.18 2.26
CA VAL A 99 9.75 -20.61 2.45
C VAL A 99 9.56 -20.78 3.95
N ARG A 100 8.32 -21.09 4.31
CA ARG A 100 7.93 -21.52 5.65
C ARG A 100 8.19 -23.03 5.69
N ASP A 101 9.33 -23.44 6.23
CA ASP A 101 9.52 -24.78 6.81
C ASP A 101 8.87 -24.81 8.22
#